data_AF-A0A4S0UE32-F1
#
_entry.id   AF-A0A4S0UE32-F1
#
_cell.length_a   1.000
_cell.length_b   1.000
_cell.length_c   1.000
_cell.angle_alpha   90.00
_cell.angle_beta   90.00
_cell.angle_gamma   90.00
#
_symmetry.space_group_name_H-M   'P 1'
#
loop_
_entity.id
_entity.type
_entity.pdbx_description
1 polymer ?
#
loop_
_entity_poly.entity_id
_entity_poly.type
_entity_poly.pdbx_seq_one_letter_code
_entity_poly.pdbx_strand_id
1 'polypeptide(L)'
;GESVYNGTGDDAQMIGKVDDVVFDASGKTKSAIIGVGGFLGVGTKDVAFDYGKLEWAEKNGDRWLVAKTTKDELNAQPAFDRKPYDPTPAQSA
;
A
#
# COMPACT_ATOMS: atom_id res chain seq x y z
N GLY A 1 -3.60 5.52 5.18
CA GLY A 1 -4.70 4.61 5.50
C GLY A 1 -4.27 3.53 6.48
N GLU A 2 -4.61 2.28 6.14
CA GLU A 2 -4.45 1.07 6.94
C GLU A 2 -2.99 0.58 7.03
N SER A 3 -2.60 -0.08 8.12
CA SER A 3 -1.27 -0.67 8.28
C SER A 3 -1.18 -2.00 7.55
N VAL A 4 -0.06 -2.24 6.86
CA VAL A 4 0.20 -3.51 6.16
C VAL A 4 1.23 -4.32 6.93
N TYR A 5 0.89 -5.57 7.23
CA TYR A 5 1.72 -6.53 7.95
C TYR A 5 2.14 -7.68 7.05
N ASN A 6 3.30 -8.29 7.33
CA ASN A 6 3.78 -9.46 6.58
C ASN A 6 3.09 -10.79 6.95
N GLY A 7 2.29 -10.80 8.02
CA GLY A 7 1.63 -11.99 8.54
C GLY A 7 0.74 -11.68 9.75
N THR A 8 0.23 -12.73 10.39
CA THR A 8 -0.64 -12.65 11.58
C THR A 8 0.01 -13.21 12.85
N GLY A 9 1.19 -13.83 12.74
CA GLY A 9 1.97 -14.38 13.85
C GLY A 9 2.39 -13.31 14.86
N ASP A 10 2.90 -13.75 16.01
CA ASP A 10 3.38 -12.85 17.06
C ASP A 10 4.66 -12.09 16.66
N ASP A 11 5.37 -12.61 15.67
CA ASP A 11 6.53 -12.01 15.02
C ASP A 11 6.16 -11.14 13.80
N ALA A 12 4.86 -10.95 13.51
CA ALA A 12 4.41 -10.14 12.38
C ALA A 12 4.94 -8.71 12.47
N GLN A 13 5.47 -8.23 11.36
CA GLN A 13 6.07 -6.91 11.24
C GLN A 13 5.21 -6.02 10.35
N MET A 14 5.04 -4.76 10.76
CA MET A 14 4.50 -3.73 9.87
C MET A 14 5.53 -3.46 8.77
N ILE A 15 5.12 -3.65 7.52
CA ILE A 15 5.96 -3.50 6.34
C ILE A 15 5.62 -2.25 5.52
N GLY A 16 4.49 -1.60 5.80
CA GLY A 16 4.11 -0.35 5.15
C GLY A 16 2.72 0.13 5.57
N LYS A 17 2.21 1.13 4.85
CA LYS A 17 0.88 1.70 5.05
C LYS A 17 0.20 1.87 3.69
N VAL A 18 -1.10 1.57 3.60
CA VAL A 18 -1.86 1.87 2.38
C VAL A 18 -2.10 3.37 2.28
N ASP A 19 -1.63 3.96 1.19
CA ASP A 19 -1.77 5.38 0.90
C ASP A 19 -2.85 5.66 -0.14
N ASP A 20 -3.07 4.74 -1.09
CA ASP A 20 -4.11 4.86 -2.11
C ASP A 20 -4.52 3.49 -2.70
N VAL A 21 -5.55 3.48 -3.55
CA VAL A 21 -6.00 2.31 -4.30
C VAL A 21 -6.22 2.68 -5.77
N VAL A 22 -5.61 1.92 -6.67
CA VAL A 22 -5.80 2.06 -8.11
C VAL A 22 -6.91 1.13 -8.57
N PHE A 23 -7.87 1.71 -9.29
CA PHE A 23 -8.95 0.99 -9.95
C PHE A 23 -8.67 0.90 -11.46
N ASP A 24 -9.16 -0.16 -12.09
CA ASP A 24 -9.21 -0.23 -13.55
C ASP A 24 -10.40 0.57 -14.11
N ALA A 25 -10.48 0.67 -15.45
CA ALA A 25 -11.54 1.41 -16.13
C ALA A 25 -12.95 0.82 -15.90
N SER A 26 -13.05 -0.42 -15.42
CA SER A 26 -14.31 -1.06 -15.05
C SER A 26 -14.70 -0.84 -13.58
N GLY A 27 -13.88 -0.09 -12.83
CA GLY A 27 -14.09 0.19 -11.41
C GLY A 27 -13.64 -0.94 -10.48
N LYS A 28 -12.90 -1.93 -10.98
CA LYS A 28 -12.37 -3.01 -10.13
C LYS A 28 -11.03 -2.60 -9.54
N THR A 29 -10.81 -2.97 -8.28
CA THR A 29 -9.53 -2.78 -7.59
C THR A 29 -8.42 -3.56 -8.30
N LYS A 30 -7.38 -2.86 -8.71
CA LYS A 30 -6.21 -3.45 -9.36
C LYS A 30 -5.01 -3.52 -8.41
N SER A 31 -4.74 -2.44 -7.68
CA SER A 31 -3.57 -2.36 -6.82
C SER A 31 -3.82 -1.48 -5.61
N ALA A 32 -3.23 -1.84 -4.46
CA ALA A 32 -3.04 -0.92 -3.37
C ALA A 32 -1.70 -0.22 -3.55
N ILE A 33 -1.65 1.08 -3.27
CA ILE A 33 -0.41 1.83 -3.19
C ILE A 33 0.04 1.80 -1.74
N ILE A 34 1.18 1.16 -1.50
CA ILE A 34 1.75 0.97 -0.17
C ILE A 34 2.96 1.89 -0.05
N GLY A 35 2.94 2.80 0.92
CA GLY A 35 4.11 3.56 1.35
C GLY A 35 5.04 2.69 2.18
N VAL A 36 6.28 2.54 1.72
CA VAL A 36 7.30 1.65 2.28
C VAL A 36 8.55 2.46 2.59
N GLY A 37 9.16 2.22 3.76
CA GLY A 37 10.36 2.94 4.19
C GLY A 37 10.06 4.23 4.97
N GLY A 38 11.10 5.02 5.21
CA GLY A 38 11.07 6.22 6.05
C GLY A 38 11.05 5.95 7.56
N PHE A 39 11.84 6.74 8.30
CA PHE A 39 11.67 6.92 9.74
C PHE A 39 10.95 8.26 9.88
N LEU A 40 9.75 8.28 10.47
CA LEU A 40 8.92 9.49 10.65
C LEU A 40 8.37 10.14 9.36
N GLY A 41 8.13 9.38 8.29
CA GLY A 41 7.43 9.87 7.09
C GLY A 41 8.29 10.67 6.10
N VAL A 42 9.58 10.81 6.36
CA VAL A 42 10.56 11.31 5.37
C VAL A 42 11.25 10.12 4.72
N GLY A 43 11.32 10.10 3.39
CA GLY A 43 11.96 9.00 2.65
C GLY A 43 11.09 7.74 2.50
N THR A 44 9.76 7.89 2.59
CA THR A 44 8.81 6.86 2.15
C THR A 44 8.78 6.78 0.63
N LYS A 45 8.58 5.58 0.10
CA LYS A 45 8.43 5.29 -1.32
C LYS A 45 7.10 4.59 -1.55
N ASP A 46 6.35 5.05 -2.54
CA ASP A 46 5.11 4.43 -2.96
C ASP A 46 5.40 3.22 -3.86
N VAL A 47 4.76 2.09 -3.56
CA VAL A 47 4.90 0.84 -4.30
C VAL A 47 3.50 0.32 -4.61
N ALA A 48 3.26 -0.06 -5.87
CA ALA A 48 2.01 -0.70 -6.25
C ALA A 48 2.06 -2.19 -5.91
N PHE A 49 1.15 -2.65 -5.07
CA PHE A 49 0.98 -4.05 -4.70
C PHE A 49 -0.35 -4.59 -5.23
N ASP A 50 -0.36 -5.82 -5.71
CA ASP A 50 -1.56 -6.49 -6.21
C ASP A 50 -2.62 -6.59 -5.11
N TYR A 51 -3.75 -5.92 -5.32
CA TYR A 51 -4.81 -5.87 -4.32
C TYR A 51 -5.38 -7.26 -4.02
N GLY A 52 -5.40 -8.17 -5.01
CA GLY A 52 -5.90 -9.53 -4.85
C GLY A 52 -5.01 -10.42 -3.97
N LYS A 53 -3.79 -9.98 -3.64
CA LYS A 53 -2.86 -10.67 -2.73
C LYS A 53 -2.90 -10.14 -1.31
N LEU A 54 -3.77 -9.16 -1.04
CA LEU A 54 -3.98 -8.62 0.30
C LEU A 54 -5.09 -9.41 0.99
N GLU A 55 -4.82 -9.78 2.24
CA GLU A 55 -5.74 -10.55 3.06
C GLU A 55 -6.13 -9.70 4.27
N TRP A 56 -7.43 -9.63 4.56
CA TRP A 56 -7.90 -9.06 5.82
C TRP A 56 -7.75 -10.11 6.91
N ALA A 57 -7.15 -9.72 8.03
CA ALA A 57 -7.05 -10.54 9.23
C ALA A 57 -7.63 -9.78 10.42
N GLU A 58 -8.06 -10.52 11.45
CA GLU A 58 -8.45 -9.95 12.74
C GLU A 58 -7.45 -10.44 13.79
N LYS A 59 -6.93 -9.52 14.61
CA LYS A 59 -6.03 -9.84 15.71
C LYS A 59 -6.37 -8.94 16.90
N ASN A 60 -6.70 -9.55 18.04
CA ASN A 60 -7.06 -8.85 19.27
C ASN A 60 -8.21 -7.83 19.12
N GLY A 61 -9.14 -8.06 18.19
CA GLY A 61 -10.23 -7.14 17.87
C GLY A 61 -9.86 -6.01 16.89
N ASP A 62 -8.59 -5.94 16.47
CA ASP A 62 -8.14 -5.02 15.41
C ASP A 62 -8.13 -5.72 14.06
N ARG A 63 -8.54 -5.02 13.01
CA ARG A 63 -8.50 -5.52 11.64
C ARG A 63 -7.19 -5.11 10.98
N TRP A 64 -6.42 -6.08 10.50
CA TRP A 64 -5.12 -5.89 9.86
C TRP A 64 -5.21 -6.19 8.37
N LEU A 65 -4.43 -5.47 7.57
CA LEU A 65 -4.18 -5.84 6.19
C LEU A 65 -2.86 -6.61 6.09
N VAL A 66 -2.91 -7.80 5.52
CA VAL A 66 -1.77 -8.71 5.43
C VAL A 66 -1.32 -8.87 3.98
N ALA A 67 -0.02 -8.77 3.74
CA ALA A 67 0.61 -9.07 2.47
C ALA A 67 1.74 -10.07 2.72
N LYS A 68 1.73 -11.22 2.04
CA LYS A 68 2.76 -12.26 2.19
C LYS A 68 4.06 -11.86 1.46
N THR A 69 4.77 -10.87 2.01
CA THR A 69 6.03 -10.30 1.50
C THR A 69 6.77 -9.60 2.65
N THR A 70 8.01 -9.18 2.41
CA THR A 70 8.82 -8.43 3.39
C THR A 70 8.93 -6.95 3.04
N LYS A 71 9.32 -6.14 4.04
CA LYS A 71 9.60 -4.72 3.85
C LYS A 71 10.69 -4.47 2.81
N ASP A 72 11.73 -5.31 2.80
CA ASP A 72 12.86 -5.18 1.88
C ASP A 72 12.47 -5.53 0.44
N GLU A 73 11.66 -6.57 0.26
CA GLU A 73 11.09 -6.93 -1.04
C GLU A 73 10.23 -5.79 -1.60
N LEU A 74 9.38 -5.18 -0.76
CA LEU A 74 8.60 -4.02 -1.16
C LEU A 74 9.50 -2.84 -1.53
N ASN A 75 10.52 -2.52 -0.72
CA ASN A 75 11.48 -1.45 -1.00
C ASN A 75 12.24 -1.65 -2.32
N ALA A 76 12.53 -2.90 -2.69
CA ALA A 76 13.25 -3.26 -3.91
C ALA A 76 12.40 -3.10 -5.18
N GLN A 77 11.07 -3.05 -5.08
CA GLN A 77 10.19 -2.83 -6.24
C GLN A 77 10.38 -1.44 -6.83
N PRO A 78 10.03 -1.19 -8.10
CA PRO A 78 10.01 0.17 -8.66
C PRO A 78 9.09 1.12 -7.86
N ALA A 79 9.44 2.40 -7.82
CA ALA A 79 8.53 3.41 -7.29
C ALA A 79 7.29 3.52 -8.19
N PHE A 80 6.12 3.66 -7.59
CA PHE A 80 4.88 3.91 -8.31
C PHE A 80 4.88 5.32 -8.90
N ASP A 81 4.69 5.43 -10.22
CA ASP A 81 4.48 6.73 -10.86
C ASP A 81 3.01 7.14 -10.75
N ARG A 82 2.76 8.11 -9.88
CA ARG A 82 1.41 8.63 -9.60
C ARG A 82 0.95 9.68 -10.60
N LYS A 83 1.86 10.30 -11.36
CA LYS A 83 1.54 11.42 -12.28
C LYS A 83 0.41 11.12 -13.27
N PRO A 84 0.27 9.91 -13.85
CA PRO A 84 -0.83 9.60 -14.75
C PRO A 84 -2.21 9.62 -14.10
N TYR A 85 -2.27 9.59 -12.76
CA TYR A 85 -3.50 9.57 -11.96
C TYR A 85 -3.79 10.91 -11.28
N ASP A 86 -2.86 11.88 -11.38
CA ASP A 86 -3.08 13.20 -10.82
C ASP A 86 -4.27 13.86 -11.54
N PRO A 87 -5.23 14.44 -10.80
CA PRO A 87 -6.31 15.19 -11.44
C PRO A 87 -5.68 16.29 -12.28
N THR A 88 -6.17 16.47 -13.51
CA THR A 88 -5.81 17.65 -14.30
C THR A 88 -6.11 18.87 -13.43
N PRO A 89 -5.14 19.80 -13.22
CA PRO A 89 -5.41 20.98 -12.41
C PRO A 89 -6.68 21.63 -12.93
N ALA A 90 -7.68 21.78 -12.06
CA ALA A 90 -8.92 22.42 -12.44
C ALA A 90 -8.55 23.74 -13.09
N GLN A 91 -8.86 23.89 -14.37
CA GLN A 91 -8.56 25.11 -15.10
C GLN A 91 -9.29 26.23 -14.34
N SER A 92 -8.52 27.09 -13.66
CA SER A 92 -9.07 28.25 -12.98
C SER A 92 -9.86 29.05 -14.02
N ALA A 93 -11.18 29.05 -13.88
CA ALA A 93 -12.07 29.90 -14.66
C ALA A 93 -11.92 31.36 -14.22
#